data_AF-A0A0W0RY04-F1
#
_entry.id   AF-A0A0W0RY04-F1
#
_cell.length_a   1.000
_cell.length_b   1.000
_cell.length_c   1.000
_cell.angle_alpha   90.00
_cell.angle_beta   90.00
_cell.angle_gamma   90.00
#
_symmetry.space_group_name_H-M   'P 1'
#
loop_
_entity.id
_entity.type
_entity.pdbx_description
1 polymer ?
#
loop_
_entity_poly.entity_id
_entity_poly.type
_entity_poly.pdbx_seq_one_letter_code
_entity_poly.pdbx_strand_id
1 'polypeptide(L)'
;MTPLIRHLHETFPELSLAQAENPLNWTFTENIKKLGPDFYRQIIPMHLVMNLEYSLLRQQLRAKFLSPKLIDRKELREQLIAALMMAELLEHIYQYYMDIPREVLSLRAQQNLYRELLAELIPSFPQKPKEPPENFSFTQELRNIILDINLWRLFIVRSKRALDLLALVHTESQSYLRFVKIMDAAMDPFLMHLAWFFWLPRLAVNFYSLLKHTIPGWWMDEHEKSLGWMVRFSAQIKRRYFEFGNDIVWVSSGLINTFYLTGALAPFAFYVSLAVFAFDVIWAMTRAYVELSRLYELRSQYTAMLDKPHTLKEERQIKEHLKAIDKQIALEQFRLGSHVATTVFIFLGMCMALPVFAVNPILPFIGALILVTVCLVNFALTEEVANRRPRDTLDRSSALSRLGLFSTKAPPTVDLDVTPEHDEEDMDPDMALCCI
;
A
#
# COMPACT_ATOMS: atom_id res chain seq x y z
N MET A 1 -20.43 -11.74 -16.59
CA MET A 1 -19.32 -10.77 -16.73
C MET A 1 -18.90 -10.40 -15.32
N THR A 2 -17.60 -10.36 -14.99
CA THR A 2 -17.21 -10.09 -13.60
C THR A 2 -17.45 -8.63 -13.22
N PRO A 3 -17.68 -8.31 -11.94
CA PRO A 3 -17.88 -6.93 -11.47
C PRO A 3 -16.74 -5.99 -11.87
N LEU A 4 -15.50 -6.49 -11.82
CA LEU A 4 -14.32 -5.72 -12.21
C LEU A 4 -14.29 -5.40 -13.71
N ILE A 5 -14.61 -6.38 -14.57
CA ILE A 5 -14.65 -6.16 -16.02
C ILE A 5 -15.75 -5.14 -16.36
N ARG A 6 -16.89 -5.19 -15.66
CA ARG A 6 -17.97 -4.20 -15.79
C ARG A 6 -17.50 -2.80 -15.39
N HIS A 7 -16.85 -2.68 -14.23
CA HIS A 7 -16.32 -1.40 -13.78
C HIS A 7 -15.32 -0.79 -14.78
N LEU A 8 -14.39 -1.61 -15.30
CA LEU A 8 -13.44 -1.19 -16.32
C LEU A 8 -14.14 -0.71 -17.60
N HIS A 9 -15.17 -1.41 -18.06
CA HIS A 9 -15.93 -1.01 -19.24
C HIS A 9 -16.68 0.31 -19.02
N GLU A 10 -17.34 0.46 -17.87
CA GLU A 10 -18.09 1.68 -17.54
C GLU A 10 -17.15 2.89 -17.40
N THR A 11 -15.91 2.67 -16.94
CA THR A 11 -14.90 3.72 -16.77
C THR A 11 -14.14 4.01 -18.07
N PHE A 12 -13.85 2.97 -18.86
CA PHE A 12 -13.01 3.02 -20.06
C PHE A 12 -13.67 2.26 -21.23
N PRO A 13 -14.68 2.85 -21.90
CA PRO A 13 -15.41 2.19 -22.98
C PRO A 13 -14.53 1.90 -24.21
N GLU A 14 -13.40 2.59 -24.34
CA GLU A 14 -12.40 2.39 -25.39
C GLU A 14 -11.66 1.04 -25.26
N LEU A 15 -11.71 0.40 -24.08
CA LEU A 15 -11.06 -0.87 -23.83
C LEU A 15 -11.92 -2.02 -24.39
N SER A 16 -11.50 -2.58 -25.52
CA SER A 16 -12.21 -3.71 -26.13
C SER A 16 -12.23 -4.94 -25.19
N LEU A 17 -13.42 -5.34 -24.77
CA LEU A 17 -13.66 -6.51 -23.93
C LEU A 17 -14.04 -7.78 -24.70
N ALA A 18 -13.96 -7.77 -26.03
CA ALA A 18 -14.36 -8.90 -26.88
C ALA A 18 -13.64 -10.23 -26.54
N GLN A 19 -12.50 -10.18 -25.85
CA GLN A 19 -11.76 -11.38 -25.43
C GLN A 19 -12.28 -12.00 -24.12
N ALA A 20 -13.03 -11.24 -23.31
CA ALA A 20 -13.78 -11.82 -22.21
C ALA A 20 -14.87 -12.78 -22.75
N GLU A 21 -15.35 -12.54 -23.97
CA GLU A 21 -16.34 -13.36 -24.66
C GLU A 21 -15.70 -14.49 -25.49
N ASN A 22 -14.53 -14.26 -26.14
CA ASN A 22 -13.81 -15.27 -26.90
C ASN A 22 -12.32 -15.43 -26.49
N PRO A 23 -12.01 -16.25 -25.46
CA PRO A 23 -10.66 -16.38 -24.92
C PRO A 23 -9.71 -17.25 -25.75
N LEU A 24 -10.18 -17.93 -26.80
CA LEU A 24 -9.34 -18.80 -27.65
C LEU A 24 -8.41 -17.98 -28.57
N ASN A 25 -8.85 -16.80 -28.99
CA ASN A 25 -8.07 -15.85 -29.78
C ASN A 25 -7.58 -14.70 -28.90
N TRP A 26 -6.70 -14.98 -27.95
CA TRP A 26 -6.20 -13.97 -27.01
C TRP A 26 -5.35 -12.89 -27.71
N THR A 27 -5.95 -11.73 -27.98
CA THR A 27 -5.30 -10.58 -28.62
C THR A 27 -5.24 -9.32 -27.72
N PHE A 28 -5.43 -9.47 -26.39
CA PHE A 28 -5.59 -8.32 -25.48
C PHE A 28 -4.36 -7.41 -25.50
N THR A 29 -3.19 -8.01 -25.35
CA THR A 29 -1.89 -7.32 -25.45
C THR A 29 -1.73 -6.55 -26.77
N GLU A 30 -2.28 -7.04 -27.88
CA GLU A 30 -2.19 -6.34 -29.18
C GLU A 30 -3.20 -5.20 -29.27
N ASN A 31 -4.38 -5.35 -28.67
CA ASN A 31 -5.40 -4.31 -28.62
C ASN A 31 -4.96 -3.13 -27.77
N ILE A 32 -4.39 -3.37 -26.58
CA ILE A 32 -3.89 -2.29 -25.72
C ILE A 32 -2.76 -1.50 -26.42
N LYS A 33 -1.87 -2.16 -27.17
CA LYS A 33 -0.81 -1.50 -27.94
C LYS A 33 -1.33 -0.55 -29.02
N LYS A 34 -2.55 -0.78 -29.52
CA LYS A 34 -3.19 0.07 -30.53
C LYS A 34 -3.89 1.28 -29.90
N LEU A 35 -4.07 1.30 -28.58
CA LEU A 35 -4.67 2.44 -27.90
C LEU A 35 -3.71 3.64 -27.97
N GLY A 36 -4.26 4.81 -28.28
CA GLY A 36 -3.49 6.03 -28.46
C GLY A 36 -3.05 6.69 -27.14
N PRO A 37 -2.19 7.72 -27.20
CA PRO A 37 -1.74 8.44 -26.02
C PRO A 37 -2.88 9.11 -25.24
N ASP A 38 -3.97 9.48 -25.89
CA ASP A 38 -5.12 10.14 -25.24
C ASP A 38 -5.82 9.22 -24.23
N PHE A 39 -5.97 7.94 -24.56
CA PHE A 39 -6.42 6.91 -23.61
C PHE A 39 -5.47 6.84 -22.40
N TYR A 40 -4.16 6.77 -22.67
CA TYR A 40 -3.18 6.61 -21.61
C TYR A 40 -3.05 7.83 -20.69
N ARG A 41 -3.28 9.04 -21.21
CA ARG A 41 -3.37 10.28 -20.40
C ARG A 41 -4.49 10.22 -19.37
N GLN A 42 -5.60 9.53 -19.68
CA GLN A 42 -6.72 9.38 -18.76
C GLN A 42 -6.48 8.26 -17.73
N ILE A 43 -5.93 7.13 -18.17
CA ILE A 43 -5.80 5.94 -17.32
C ILE A 43 -4.63 5.99 -16.33
N ILE A 44 -3.51 6.63 -16.69
CA ILE A 44 -2.32 6.73 -15.84
C ILE A 44 -2.61 7.41 -14.50
N PRO A 45 -3.35 8.52 -14.44
CA PRO A 45 -3.80 9.11 -13.17
C PRO A 45 -4.52 8.15 -12.23
N MET A 46 -5.13 7.09 -12.75
CA MET A 46 -5.93 6.09 -12.02
C MET A 46 -5.16 4.80 -11.69
N HIS A 47 -3.88 4.69 -12.06
CA HIS A 47 -3.11 3.45 -11.89
C HIS A 47 -3.10 2.90 -10.45
N LEU A 48 -3.11 3.76 -9.42
CA LEU A 48 -3.15 3.33 -8.03
C LEU A 48 -4.48 2.66 -7.66
N VAL A 49 -5.60 3.16 -8.20
CA VAL A 49 -6.94 2.58 -7.99
C VAL A 49 -7.04 1.25 -8.73
N MET A 50 -6.59 1.19 -9.99
CA MET A 50 -6.58 -0.06 -10.74
C MET A 50 -5.68 -1.13 -10.09
N ASN A 51 -4.53 -0.74 -9.57
CA ASN A 51 -3.64 -1.66 -8.85
C ASN A 51 -4.30 -2.19 -7.57
N LEU A 52 -5.07 -1.35 -6.88
CA LEU A 52 -5.84 -1.73 -5.70
C LEU A 52 -6.95 -2.73 -6.07
N GLU A 53 -7.74 -2.46 -7.11
CA GLU A 53 -8.77 -3.38 -7.62
C GLU A 53 -8.17 -4.72 -8.05
N TYR A 54 -7.05 -4.68 -8.75
CA TYR A 54 -6.31 -5.88 -9.13
C TYR A 54 -5.85 -6.67 -7.90
N SER A 55 -5.34 -5.99 -6.86
CA SER A 55 -4.97 -6.64 -5.60
C SER A 55 -6.16 -7.33 -4.93
N LEU A 56 -7.32 -6.67 -4.89
CA LEU A 56 -8.55 -7.25 -4.33
C LEU A 56 -8.97 -8.51 -5.11
N LEU A 57 -8.93 -8.47 -6.44
CA LEU A 57 -9.22 -9.64 -7.27
C LEU A 57 -8.25 -10.80 -6.99
N ARG A 58 -6.96 -10.51 -6.81
CA ARG A 58 -5.97 -11.53 -6.43
C ARG A 58 -6.27 -12.16 -5.08
N GLN A 59 -6.63 -11.36 -4.08
CA GLN A 59 -7.02 -11.85 -2.77
C GLN A 59 -8.24 -12.76 -2.84
N GLN A 60 -9.24 -12.40 -3.65
CA GLN A 60 -10.43 -13.22 -3.88
C GLN A 60 -10.08 -14.56 -4.55
N LEU A 61 -9.28 -14.53 -5.62
CA LEU A 61 -8.81 -15.75 -6.28
C LEU A 61 -8.07 -16.65 -5.29
N ARG A 62 -7.16 -16.08 -4.50
CA ARG A 62 -6.41 -16.84 -3.48
C ARG A 62 -7.33 -17.44 -2.43
N ALA A 63 -8.29 -16.67 -1.92
CA ALA A 63 -9.27 -17.16 -0.96
C ALA A 63 -10.09 -18.32 -1.53
N LYS A 64 -10.46 -18.28 -2.83
CA LYS A 64 -11.15 -19.39 -3.50
C LYS A 64 -10.27 -20.63 -3.61
N PHE A 65 -9.01 -20.50 -4.00
CA PHE A 65 -8.08 -21.63 -4.06
C PHE A 65 -7.78 -22.23 -2.68
N LEU A 66 -7.75 -21.43 -1.61
CA LEU A 66 -7.54 -21.94 -0.25
C LEU A 66 -8.82 -22.46 0.44
N SER A 67 -10.00 -22.05 -0.03
CA SER A 67 -11.27 -22.42 0.61
C SER A 67 -11.59 -23.90 0.40
N PRO A 68 -12.04 -24.65 1.42
CA PRO A 68 -12.46 -26.05 1.24
C PRO A 68 -13.72 -26.21 0.37
N LYS A 69 -14.41 -25.11 0.05
CA LYS A 69 -15.61 -25.13 -0.80
C LYS A 69 -15.28 -25.55 -2.23
N LEU A 70 -16.28 -26.14 -2.89
CA LEU A 70 -16.19 -26.56 -4.28
C LEU A 70 -16.13 -25.33 -5.20
N ILE A 71 -15.23 -25.38 -6.18
CA ILE A 71 -14.94 -24.23 -7.06
C ILE A 71 -15.91 -24.27 -8.25
N ASP A 72 -16.71 -23.22 -8.45
CA ASP A 72 -17.41 -22.99 -9.73
C ASP A 72 -16.35 -22.69 -10.80
N ARG A 73 -16.14 -23.66 -11.70
CA ARG A 73 -15.15 -23.56 -12.79
C ARG A 73 -15.46 -22.44 -13.76
N LYS A 74 -16.74 -22.14 -14.02
CA LYS A 74 -17.14 -21.06 -14.93
C LYS A 74 -16.81 -19.71 -14.31
N GLU A 75 -17.15 -19.53 -13.05
CA GLU A 75 -16.81 -18.31 -12.32
C GLU A 75 -15.30 -18.13 -12.16
N LEU A 76 -14.56 -19.18 -11.81
CA LEU A 76 -13.11 -19.11 -11.70
C LEU A 76 -12.46 -18.71 -13.03
N ARG A 77 -12.95 -19.27 -14.14
CA ARG A 77 -12.49 -18.89 -15.50
C ARG A 77 -12.71 -17.39 -15.76
N GLU A 78 -13.90 -16.87 -15.48
CA GLU A 78 -14.20 -15.45 -15.66
C GLU A 78 -13.29 -14.55 -14.81
N GLN A 79 -13.01 -14.94 -13.56
CA GLN A 79 -12.12 -14.19 -12.66
C GLN A 79 -10.64 -14.26 -13.08
N LEU A 80 -10.17 -15.40 -13.57
CA LEU A 80 -8.81 -15.55 -14.10
C LEU A 80 -8.61 -14.74 -15.39
N ILE A 81 -9.62 -14.69 -16.27
CA ILE A 81 -9.60 -13.82 -17.45
C ILE A 81 -9.51 -12.35 -17.03
N ALA A 82 -10.36 -11.91 -16.08
CA ALA A 82 -10.32 -10.55 -15.54
C ALA A 82 -8.95 -10.20 -14.95
N ALA A 83 -8.36 -11.13 -14.19
CA ALA A 83 -7.04 -10.94 -13.60
C ALA A 83 -5.93 -10.86 -14.65
N LEU A 84 -6.00 -11.66 -15.72
CA LEU A 84 -5.04 -11.62 -16.82
C LEU A 84 -5.14 -10.30 -17.61
N MET A 85 -6.35 -9.81 -17.88
CA MET A 85 -6.56 -8.52 -18.55
C MET A 85 -5.98 -7.37 -17.71
N MET A 86 -6.28 -7.32 -16.42
CA MET A 86 -5.71 -6.31 -15.51
C MET A 86 -4.19 -6.38 -15.45
N ALA A 87 -3.63 -7.58 -15.36
CA ALA A 87 -2.20 -7.75 -15.29
C ALA A 87 -1.48 -7.30 -16.56
N GLU A 88 -2.06 -7.54 -17.76
CA GLU A 88 -1.52 -7.06 -19.03
C GLU A 88 -1.65 -5.54 -19.21
N LEU A 89 -2.78 -4.97 -18.80
CA LEU A 89 -3.00 -3.53 -18.85
C LEU A 89 -2.02 -2.79 -17.92
N LEU A 90 -1.93 -3.23 -16.66
CA LEU A 90 -1.00 -2.64 -15.69
C LEU A 90 0.46 -2.84 -16.11
N GLU A 91 0.83 -4.00 -16.66
CA GLU A 91 2.19 -4.22 -17.18
C GLU A 91 2.51 -3.21 -18.27
N HIS A 92 1.61 -3.02 -19.23
CA HIS A 92 1.84 -2.08 -20.33
C HIS A 92 2.01 -0.64 -19.81
N ILE A 93 1.18 -0.22 -18.86
CA ILE A 93 1.29 1.10 -18.23
C ILE A 93 2.62 1.24 -17.48
N TYR A 94 2.99 0.25 -16.67
CA TYR A 94 4.22 0.30 -15.87
C TYR A 94 5.49 0.18 -16.70
N GLN A 95 5.46 -0.56 -17.81
CA GLN A 95 6.61 -0.74 -18.68
C GLN A 95 6.87 0.48 -19.57
N TYR A 96 5.85 0.96 -20.27
CA TYR A 96 6.05 1.93 -21.35
C TYR A 96 5.80 3.38 -20.94
N TYR A 97 5.01 3.61 -19.89
CA TYR A 97 4.57 4.95 -19.52
C TYR A 97 5.07 5.45 -18.17
N MET A 98 5.43 4.54 -17.25
CA MET A 98 5.89 4.90 -15.91
C MET A 98 7.28 4.36 -15.53
N ASP A 99 7.85 3.47 -16.36
CA ASP A 99 9.17 2.85 -16.19
C ASP A 99 9.39 2.28 -14.77
N ILE A 100 8.53 1.31 -14.39
CA ILE A 100 8.55 0.66 -13.08
C ILE A 100 8.86 -0.83 -13.23
N PRO A 101 10.15 -1.20 -13.33
CA PRO A 101 10.56 -2.58 -13.67
C PRO A 101 10.09 -3.62 -12.64
N ARG A 102 10.04 -3.26 -11.36
CA ARG A 102 9.56 -4.14 -10.29
C ARG A 102 8.11 -4.59 -10.48
N GLU A 103 7.22 -3.66 -10.81
CA GLU A 103 5.81 -3.99 -10.99
C GLU A 103 5.63 -4.83 -12.25
N VAL A 104 6.36 -4.51 -13.33
CA VAL A 104 6.41 -5.32 -14.55
C VAL A 104 6.84 -6.76 -14.26
N LEU A 105 7.87 -6.96 -13.43
CA LEU A 105 8.34 -8.28 -13.01
C LEU A 105 7.25 -9.07 -12.29
N SER A 106 6.65 -8.46 -11.27
CA SER A 106 5.59 -9.10 -10.48
C SER A 106 4.40 -9.47 -11.35
N LEU A 107 4.00 -8.58 -12.26
CA LEU A 107 2.88 -8.78 -13.18
C LEU A 107 3.17 -9.87 -14.21
N ARG A 108 4.36 -9.94 -14.80
CA ARG A 108 4.73 -11.01 -15.74
C ARG A 108 4.68 -12.39 -15.08
N ALA A 109 5.20 -12.50 -13.86
CA ALA A 109 5.12 -13.75 -13.09
C ALA A 109 3.66 -14.16 -12.85
N GLN A 110 2.78 -13.19 -12.53
CA GLN A 110 1.35 -13.43 -12.33
C GLN A 110 0.62 -13.78 -13.62
N GLN A 111 0.92 -13.10 -14.73
CA GLN A 111 0.38 -13.44 -16.05
C GLN A 111 0.73 -14.89 -16.43
N ASN A 112 1.99 -15.29 -16.25
CA ASN A 112 2.41 -16.66 -16.55
C ASN A 112 1.61 -17.68 -15.72
N LEU A 113 1.42 -17.41 -14.43
CA LEU A 113 0.59 -18.26 -13.56
C LEU A 113 -0.87 -18.32 -14.01
N TYR A 114 -1.51 -17.18 -14.36
CA TYR A 114 -2.90 -17.19 -14.82
C TYR A 114 -3.06 -17.91 -16.16
N ARG A 115 -2.10 -17.78 -17.07
CA ARG A 115 -2.10 -18.51 -18.35
C ARG A 115 -2.00 -20.01 -18.14
N GLU A 116 -1.19 -20.45 -17.18
CA GLU A 116 -1.09 -21.86 -16.76
C GLU A 116 -2.44 -22.36 -16.19
N LEU A 117 -3.02 -21.62 -15.24
CA LEU A 117 -4.32 -21.98 -14.64
C LEU A 117 -5.47 -21.96 -15.65
N LEU A 118 -5.45 -21.05 -16.62
CA LEU A 118 -6.45 -20.98 -17.69
C LEU A 118 -6.30 -22.11 -18.70
N ALA A 119 -5.08 -22.59 -18.96
CA ALA A 119 -4.86 -23.74 -19.85
C ALA A 119 -5.42 -25.05 -19.27
N GLU A 120 -5.45 -25.19 -17.94
CA GLU A 120 -6.14 -26.31 -17.26
C GLU A 120 -7.67 -26.23 -17.39
N LEU A 121 -8.23 -25.02 -17.53
CA LEU A 121 -9.68 -24.79 -17.62
C LEU A 121 -10.20 -24.72 -19.05
N ILE A 122 -9.37 -24.28 -20.00
CA ILE A 122 -9.70 -24.06 -21.40
C ILE A 122 -8.68 -24.84 -22.25
N PRO A 123 -9.09 -25.94 -22.89
CA PRO A 123 -8.23 -26.66 -23.82
C PRO A 123 -7.68 -25.72 -24.89
N SER A 124 -6.37 -25.75 -25.13
CA SER A 124 -5.67 -24.94 -26.14
C SER A 124 -5.56 -23.43 -25.83
N PHE A 125 -5.67 -23.01 -24.57
CA PHE A 125 -5.39 -21.61 -24.21
C PHE A 125 -3.93 -21.23 -24.54
N PRO A 126 -3.66 -20.07 -25.16
CA PRO A 126 -2.31 -19.69 -25.58
C PRO A 126 -1.37 -19.45 -24.38
N GLN A 127 -0.39 -20.34 -24.22
CA GLN A 127 0.72 -20.19 -23.29
C GLN A 127 1.90 -19.49 -23.99
N LYS A 128 2.00 -18.17 -23.82
CA LYS A 128 3.18 -17.40 -24.24
C LYS A 128 3.87 -16.89 -22.97
N PRO A 129 4.79 -17.67 -22.37
CA PRO A 129 5.49 -17.22 -21.17
C PRO A 129 6.30 -15.96 -21.49
N LYS A 130 6.18 -14.93 -20.66
CA LYS A 130 7.01 -13.73 -20.75
C LYS A 130 8.22 -13.88 -19.84
N GLU A 131 9.41 -13.61 -20.38
CA GLU A 131 10.64 -13.59 -19.59
C GLU A 131 10.62 -12.39 -18.62
N PRO A 132 10.94 -12.61 -17.33
CA PRO A 132 11.12 -11.54 -16.38
C PRO A 132 12.42 -10.77 -16.72
N PRO A 133 12.42 -9.41 -16.73
CA PRO A 133 13.67 -8.66 -16.86
C PRO A 133 14.62 -8.87 -15.66
N GLU A 134 15.85 -8.35 -15.73
CA GLU A 134 16.78 -8.45 -14.61
C GLU A 134 16.30 -7.69 -13.36
N ASN A 135 16.55 -8.29 -12.19
CA ASN A 135 15.92 -7.97 -10.90
C ASN A 135 16.46 -6.73 -10.17
N PHE A 136 17.22 -5.84 -10.82
CA PHE A 136 17.92 -4.77 -10.10
C PHE A 136 17.14 -3.46 -10.06
N SER A 137 16.61 -3.11 -8.88
CA SER A 137 16.01 -1.79 -8.62
C SER A 137 16.64 -1.18 -7.37
N PHE A 138 17.75 -0.44 -7.56
CA PHE A 138 18.47 0.27 -6.51
C PHE A 138 17.57 1.09 -5.56
N THR A 139 16.58 1.80 -6.10
CA THR A 139 15.61 2.59 -5.31
C THR A 139 14.84 1.73 -4.29
N GLN A 140 14.56 0.48 -4.63
CA GLN A 140 13.81 -0.43 -3.77
C GLN A 140 14.69 -1.00 -2.66
N GLU A 141 15.91 -1.39 -3.00
CA GLU A 141 16.90 -1.85 -2.04
C GLU A 141 17.19 -0.77 -1.00
N LEU A 142 17.44 0.47 -1.47
CA LEU A 142 17.61 1.61 -0.59
C LEU A 142 16.39 1.84 0.32
N ARG A 143 15.17 1.74 -0.21
CA ARG A 143 13.94 1.89 0.59
C ARG A 143 13.84 0.83 1.68
N ASN A 144 14.14 -0.43 1.37
CA ASN A 144 14.07 -1.52 2.34
C ASN A 144 15.11 -1.35 3.44
N ILE A 145 16.36 -1.05 3.05
CA ILE A 145 17.45 -0.75 3.99
C ILE A 145 17.07 0.41 4.92
N ILE A 146 16.48 1.49 4.37
CA ILE A 146 16.03 2.63 5.17
C ILE A 146 14.93 2.21 6.15
N LEU A 147 13.95 1.40 5.75
CA LEU A 147 12.89 0.94 6.64
C LEU A 147 13.45 0.15 7.84
N ASP A 148 14.39 -0.77 7.58
CA ASP A 148 14.99 -1.62 8.60
C ASP A 148 15.88 -0.82 9.56
N ILE A 149 16.73 0.06 9.01
CA ILE A 149 17.63 0.90 9.81
C ILE A 149 16.86 1.96 10.60
N ASN A 150 15.73 2.46 10.07
CA ASN A 150 14.94 3.51 10.74
C ASN A 150 14.52 3.11 12.16
N LEU A 151 14.09 1.87 12.34
CA LEU A 151 13.61 1.37 13.63
C LEU A 151 14.73 1.39 14.67
N TRP A 152 15.91 0.86 14.31
CA TRP A 152 17.08 0.85 15.19
C TRP A 152 17.59 2.26 15.49
N ARG A 153 17.62 3.13 14.47
CA ARG A 153 17.97 4.55 14.64
C ARG A 153 17.06 5.22 15.68
N LEU A 154 15.75 5.06 15.54
CA LEU A 154 14.78 5.66 16.46
C LEU A 154 14.92 5.09 17.88
N PHE A 155 15.13 3.79 18.01
CA PHE A 155 15.35 3.16 19.30
C PHE A 155 16.59 3.69 20.01
N ILE A 156 17.72 3.79 19.30
CA ILE A 156 18.99 4.31 19.84
C ILE A 156 18.81 5.77 20.28
N VAL A 157 18.29 6.65 19.41
CA VAL A 157 18.12 8.08 19.71
C VAL A 157 17.18 8.30 20.90
N ARG A 158 16.06 7.58 20.96
CA ARG A 158 15.07 7.73 22.03
C ARG A 158 15.55 7.14 23.35
N SER A 159 16.25 6.01 23.32
CA SER A 159 16.84 5.40 24.52
C SER A 159 17.94 6.27 25.09
N LYS A 160 18.82 6.83 24.23
CA LYS A 160 19.84 7.81 24.61
C LYS A 160 19.19 9.01 25.32
N ARG A 161 18.14 9.58 24.73
CA ARG A 161 17.39 10.70 25.35
C ARG A 161 16.80 10.36 26.71
N ALA A 162 16.27 9.15 26.90
CA ALA A 162 15.74 8.71 28.19
C ALA A 162 16.85 8.58 29.25
N LEU A 163 18.04 8.10 28.87
CA LEU A 163 19.21 8.04 29.74
C LEU A 163 19.70 9.44 30.13
N ASP A 164 19.79 10.37 29.18
CA ASP A 164 20.20 11.75 29.46
C ASP A 164 19.28 12.40 30.51
N LEU A 165 17.97 12.17 30.41
CA LEU A 165 16.99 12.76 31.32
C LEU A 165 16.92 12.05 32.66
N LEU A 166 17.21 10.74 32.72
CA LEU A 166 17.35 10.02 33.99
C LEU A 166 18.51 10.57 34.83
N ALA A 167 19.58 11.07 34.18
CA ALA A 167 20.67 11.74 34.87
C ALA A 167 20.24 13.04 35.57
N LEU A 168 19.16 13.68 35.08
CA LEU A 168 18.59 14.89 35.68
C LEU A 168 17.58 14.59 36.79
N VAL A 169 17.03 13.38 36.84
CA VAL A 169 16.09 12.92 37.89
C VAL A 169 16.88 12.34 39.06
N HIS A 170 17.58 13.21 39.80
CA HIS A 170 18.20 12.95 41.12
C HIS A 170 18.94 11.60 41.26
N THR A 171 19.64 11.14 40.23
CA THR A 171 20.51 9.97 40.34
C THR A 171 21.83 10.38 41.02
N GLU A 172 21.98 10.09 42.31
CA GLU A 172 23.21 10.40 43.08
C GLU A 172 24.44 9.58 42.66
N SER A 173 24.29 8.65 41.71
CA SER A 173 25.35 7.76 41.25
C SER A 173 26.35 8.47 40.33
N GLN A 174 27.54 8.76 40.86
CA GLN A 174 28.65 9.35 40.09
C GLN A 174 29.12 8.48 38.91
N SER A 175 29.04 7.15 39.04
CA SER A 175 29.37 6.22 37.96
C SER A 175 28.43 6.38 36.77
N TYR A 176 27.13 6.57 37.04
CA TYR A 176 26.12 6.78 36.00
C TYR A 176 26.32 8.11 35.27
N LEU A 177 26.55 9.20 36.02
CA LEU A 177 26.83 10.52 35.44
C LEU A 177 28.10 10.50 34.56
N ARG A 178 29.13 9.75 34.95
CA ARG A 178 30.33 9.57 34.13
C ARG A 178 30.05 8.80 32.85
N PHE A 179 29.25 7.74 32.94
CA PHE A 179 28.81 6.97 31.77
C PHE A 179 28.05 7.84 30.77
N VAL A 180 27.05 8.60 31.22
CA VAL A 180 26.26 9.49 30.35
C VAL A 180 27.15 10.54 29.67
N LYS A 181 28.09 11.17 30.39
CA LYS A 181 29.05 12.11 29.79
C LYS A 181 29.92 11.51 28.69
N ILE A 182 30.39 10.26 28.88
CA ILE A 182 31.18 9.56 27.85
C ILE A 182 30.30 9.24 26.64
N MET A 183 29.07 8.78 26.88
CA MET A 183 28.09 8.50 25.84
C MET A 183 27.76 9.76 25.03
N ASP A 184 27.49 10.89 25.67
CA ASP A 184 27.20 12.17 25.02
C ASP A 184 28.34 12.63 24.12
N ALA A 185 29.57 12.61 24.65
CA ALA A 185 30.76 13.01 23.90
C ALA A 185 30.97 12.16 22.63
N ALA A 186 30.61 10.87 22.67
CA ALA A 186 30.73 9.98 21.54
C ALA A 186 29.54 10.07 20.56
N MET A 187 28.31 10.18 21.08
CA MET A 187 27.09 10.04 20.29
C MET A 187 26.56 11.37 19.75
N ASP A 188 26.63 12.47 20.48
CA ASP A 188 25.99 13.73 20.07
C ASP A 188 26.50 14.29 18.73
N PRO A 189 27.82 14.32 18.46
CA PRO A 189 28.32 14.76 17.17
C PRO A 189 27.78 13.90 16.02
N PHE A 190 27.67 12.60 16.24
CA PHE A 190 27.16 11.66 15.23
C PHE A 190 25.65 11.80 15.02
N LEU A 191 24.87 11.83 16.11
CA LEU A 191 23.41 11.89 16.06
C LEU A 191 22.90 13.18 15.40
N MET A 192 23.60 14.29 15.59
CA MET A 192 23.28 15.56 14.93
C MET A 192 23.31 15.43 13.40
N HIS A 193 24.36 14.84 12.83
CA HIS A 193 24.46 14.63 11.39
C HIS A 193 23.52 13.51 10.88
N LEU A 194 23.33 12.47 11.70
CA LEU A 194 22.45 11.35 11.37
C LEU A 194 21.00 11.81 11.11
N ALA A 195 20.54 12.86 11.80
CA ALA A 195 19.17 13.36 11.70
C ALA A 195 18.75 13.75 10.27
N TRP A 196 19.64 14.38 9.49
CA TRP A 196 19.36 14.75 8.10
C TRP A 196 19.97 13.77 7.09
N PHE A 197 21.16 13.22 7.38
CA PHE A 197 21.85 12.30 6.48
C PHE A 197 21.04 11.03 6.23
N PHE A 198 20.23 10.61 7.20
CA PHE A 198 19.36 9.45 7.05
C PHE A 198 18.29 9.63 5.95
N TRP A 199 17.70 10.82 5.83
CA TRP A 199 16.60 11.08 4.91
C TRP A 199 17.09 11.55 3.52
N LEU A 200 18.30 12.10 3.45
CA LEU A 200 18.86 12.66 2.22
C LEU A 200 18.97 11.65 1.05
N PRO A 201 19.42 10.39 1.23
CA PRO A 201 19.48 9.43 0.13
C PRO A 201 18.11 9.18 -0.52
N ARG A 202 17.06 9.02 0.29
CA ARG A 202 15.69 8.82 -0.22
C ARG A 202 15.19 10.07 -0.93
N LEU A 203 15.46 11.25 -0.38
CA LEU A 203 15.12 12.52 -1.01
C LEU A 203 15.78 12.67 -2.38
N ALA A 204 17.08 12.40 -2.47
CA ALA A 204 17.87 12.51 -3.69
C ALA A 204 17.36 11.57 -4.79
N VAL A 205 17.09 10.31 -4.44
CA VAL A 205 16.54 9.32 -5.40
C VAL A 205 15.14 9.72 -5.87
N ASN A 206 14.30 10.23 -4.97
CA ASN A 206 12.96 10.70 -5.34
C ASN A 206 13.00 11.94 -6.25
N PHE A 207 13.90 12.90 -5.98
CA PHE A 207 14.14 14.04 -6.86
C PHE A 207 14.67 13.61 -8.23
N TYR A 208 15.67 12.74 -8.26
CA TYR A 208 16.23 12.20 -9.50
C TYR A 208 15.15 11.52 -10.34
N SER A 209 14.33 10.65 -9.73
CA SER A 209 13.23 9.98 -10.42
C SER A 209 12.20 10.98 -10.94
N LEU A 210 11.81 11.98 -10.15
CA LEU A 210 10.87 13.02 -10.58
C LEU A 210 11.41 13.79 -11.79
N LEU A 211 12.68 14.23 -11.75
CA LEU A 211 13.32 14.97 -12.83
C LEU A 211 13.47 14.13 -14.09
N LYS A 212 13.94 12.88 -13.96
CA LYS A 212 14.09 11.91 -15.06
C LYS A 212 12.79 11.76 -15.85
N HIS A 213 11.66 11.65 -15.16
CA HIS A 213 10.35 11.43 -15.81
C HIS A 213 9.64 12.72 -16.22
N THR A 214 10.02 13.88 -15.67
CA THR A 214 9.37 15.15 -16.01
C THR A 214 10.02 15.81 -17.22
N ILE A 215 11.35 15.80 -17.29
CA ILE A 215 12.12 16.45 -18.35
C ILE A 215 12.33 15.44 -19.49
N PRO A 216 11.83 15.72 -20.72
CA PRO A 216 12.05 14.83 -21.84
C PRO A 216 13.55 14.82 -22.21
N GLY A 217 14.09 13.64 -22.46
CA GLY A 217 15.48 13.45 -22.86
C GLY A 217 15.71 12.14 -23.60
N TRP A 218 16.96 11.88 -23.96
CA TRP A 218 17.42 10.67 -24.64
C TRP A 218 17.25 9.37 -23.82
N TRP A 219 17.07 9.48 -22.50
CA TRP A 219 16.81 8.35 -21.59
C TRP A 219 15.33 7.93 -21.53
N MET A 220 14.44 8.64 -22.21
CA MET A 220 13.00 8.45 -22.10
C MET A 220 12.42 7.80 -23.35
N ASP A 221 11.51 6.85 -23.15
CA ASP A 221 10.82 6.15 -24.23
C ASP A 221 9.82 7.07 -24.97
N GLU A 222 9.58 6.79 -26.25
CA GLU A 222 8.64 7.57 -27.06
C GLU A 222 7.20 7.47 -26.55
N HIS A 223 6.80 6.33 -25.99
CA HIS A 223 5.48 6.18 -25.36
C HIS A 223 5.36 7.11 -24.15
N GLU A 224 6.36 7.14 -23.27
CA GLU A 224 6.37 8.05 -22.11
C GLU A 224 6.35 9.52 -22.55
N LYS A 225 7.16 9.90 -23.55
CA LYS A 225 7.20 11.28 -24.08
C LYS A 225 5.84 11.75 -24.59
N SER A 226 5.06 10.85 -25.22
CA SER A 226 3.76 11.17 -25.82
C SER A 226 2.70 11.69 -24.81
N LEU A 227 2.85 11.39 -23.52
CA LEU A 227 1.90 11.78 -22.47
C LEU A 227 1.88 13.29 -22.18
N GLY A 228 2.97 13.99 -22.47
CA GLY A 228 3.17 15.37 -22.04
C GLY A 228 3.70 15.48 -20.60
N TRP A 229 4.38 16.59 -20.31
CA TRP A 229 5.09 16.77 -19.05
C TRP A 229 4.18 16.82 -17.81
N MET A 230 2.99 17.42 -17.91
CA MET A 230 2.06 17.54 -16.78
C MET A 230 1.58 16.18 -16.29
N VAL A 231 1.22 15.27 -17.21
CA VAL A 231 0.75 13.92 -16.88
C VAL A 231 1.88 13.12 -16.24
N ARG A 232 3.08 13.16 -16.81
CA ARG A 232 4.26 12.49 -16.24
C ARG A 232 4.60 13.01 -14.84
N PHE A 233 4.68 14.33 -14.67
CA PHE A 233 4.93 14.95 -13.37
C PHE A 233 3.88 14.53 -12.34
N SER A 234 2.59 14.65 -12.69
CA SER A 234 1.48 14.29 -11.81
C SER A 234 1.52 12.82 -11.41
N ALA A 235 1.77 11.90 -12.36
CA ALA A 235 1.88 10.48 -12.09
C ALA A 235 3.00 10.16 -11.08
N GLN A 236 4.17 10.78 -11.26
CA GLN A 236 5.33 10.52 -10.41
C GLN A 236 5.17 11.15 -9.01
N ILE A 237 4.58 12.35 -8.92
CA ILE A 237 4.22 13.00 -7.66
C ILE A 237 3.17 12.19 -6.91
N LYS A 238 2.06 11.78 -7.55
CA LYS A 238 1.00 10.98 -6.90
C LYS A 238 1.51 9.72 -6.20
N ARG A 239 2.59 9.13 -6.72
CA ARG A 239 3.22 7.94 -6.14
C ARG A 239 4.15 8.25 -4.97
N ARG A 240 4.82 9.40 -4.96
CA ARG A 240 5.92 9.72 -4.03
C ARG A 240 5.65 10.89 -3.09
N TYR A 241 4.59 11.65 -3.28
CA TYR A 241 4.41 12.95 -2.60
C TYR A 241 4.48 12.84 -1.08
N PHE A 242 3.94 11.77 -0.48
CA PHE A 242 4.05 11.57 0.96
C PHE A 242 5.47 11.32 1.45
N GLU A 243 6.28 10.56 0.70
CA GLU A 243 7.69 10.33 1.03
C GLU A 243 8.49 11.61 0.82
N PHE A 244 8.23 12.30 -0.29
CA PHE A 244 8.87 13.54 -0.68
C PHE A 244 8.64 14.66 0.35
N GLY A 245 7.39 14.90 0.75
CA GLY A 245 7.05 15.92 1.74
C GLY A 245 7.70 15.64 3.10
N ASN A 246 7.65 14.39 3.56
CA ASN A 246 8.32 13.98 4.79
C ASN A 246 9.83 14.22 4.74
N ASP A 247 10.48 13.78 3.66
CA ASP A 247 11.93 13.89 3.51
C ASP A 247 12.40 15.34 3.43
N ILE A 248 11.69 16.20 2.70
CA ILE A 248 12.02 17.63 2.61
C ILE A 248 12.00 18.27 3.99
N VAL A 249 10.94 18.03 4.77
CA VAL A 249 10.78 18.64 6.10
C VAL A 249 11.88 18.16 7.05
N TRP A 250 12.15 16.86 7.09
CA TRP A 250 13.16 16.29 7.98
C TRP A 250 14.60 16.66 7.59
N VAL A 251 14.93 16.69 6.29
CA VAL A 251 16.24 17.17 5.83
C VAL A 251 16.41 18.65 6.14
N SER A 252 15.42 19.49 5.82
CA SER A 252 15.47 20.93 6.07
C SER A 252 15.63 21.25 7.55
N SER A 253 14.84 20.59 8.40
CA SER A 253 14.93 20.73 9.86
C SER A 253 16.30 20.31 10.40
N GLY A 254 16.82 19.17 9.96
CA GLY A 254 18.14 18.71 10.39
C GLY A 254 19.26 19.64 9.94
N LEU A 255 19.20 20.20 8.73
CA LEU A 255 20.18 21.19 8.24
C LEU A 255 20.10 22.50 9.04
N ILE A 256 18.88 23.01 9.29
CA ILE A 256 18.67 24.22 10.10
C ILE A 256 19.20 24.02 11.51
N ASN A 257 18.87 22.90 12.16
CA ASN A 257 19.32 22.60 13.52
C ASN A 257 20.83 22.38 13.61
N THR A 258 21.44 21.78 12.59
CA THR A 258 22.88 21.46 12.59
C THR A 258 23.77 22.68 12.29
N PHE A 259 23.37 23.51 11.31
CA PHE A 259 24.24 24.56 10.79
C PHE A 259 23.82 25.97 11.19
N TYR A 260 22.53 26.21 11.43
CA TYR A 260 22.01 27.56 11.69
C TYR A 260 21.68 27.80 13.17
N LEU A 261 20.96 26.88 13.80
CA LEU A 261 20.55 27.00 15.21
C LEU A 261 21.60 26.43 16.15
N THR A 262 22.81 27.01 16.12
CA THR A 262 23.95 26.62 16.96
C THR A 262 24.31 27.73 17.95
N GLY A 263 25.15 27.41 18.95
CA GLY A 263 25.60 28.36 19.97
C GLY A 263 24.44 28.97 20.76
N ALA A 264 24.34 30.30 20.78
CA ALA A 264 23.26 31.02 21.47
C ALA A 264 21.86 30.72 20.91
N LEU A 265 21.76 30.26 19.65
CA LEU A 265 20.49 29.91 19.01
C LEU A 265 20.06 28.45 19.25
N ALA A 266 20.91 27.62 19.85
CA ALA A 266 20.62 26.21 20.10
C ALA A 266 19.28 25.94 20.83
N PRO A 267 18.83 26.76 21.79
CA PRO A 267 17.52 26.56 22.41
C PRO A 267 16.33 26.62 21.43
N PHE A 268 16.47 27.33 20.30
CA PHE A 268 15.41 27.43 19.30
C PHE A 268 15.26 26.17 18.44
N ALA A 269 16.29 25.33 18.36
CA ALA A 269 16.26 24.06 17.61
C ALA A 269 15.16 23.11 18.13
N PHE A 270 14.83 23.21 19.42
CA PHE A 270 13.72 22.47 20.02
C PHE A 270 12.38 22.84 19.38
N TYR A 271 12.09 24.12 19.20
CA TYR A 271 10.81 24.58 18.64
C TYR A 271 10.67 24.20 17.16
N VAL A 272 11.76 24.24 16.39
CA VAL A 272 11.77 23.73 15.01
C VAL A 272 11.45 22.23 15.00
N SER A 273 12.10 21.45 15.85
CA SER A 273 11.84 20.01 15.96
C SER A 273 10.41 19.72 16.38
N LEU A 274 9.87 20.47 17.33
CA LEU A 274 8.47 20.35 17.77
C LEU A 274 7.49 20.66 16.64
N ALA A 275 7.76 21.71 15.85
CA ALA A 275 6.94 22.05 14.68
C ALA A 275 6.96 20.93 13.62
N VAL A 276 8.11 20.27 13.42
CA VAL A 276 8.22 19.11 12.52
C VAL A 276 7.40 17.92 13.04
N PHE A 277 7.42 17.65 14.34
CA PHE A 277 6.55 16.61 14.91
C PHE A 277 5.06 16.94 14.78
N ALA A 278 4.67 18.21 14.91
CA ALA A 278 3.30 18.63 14.65
C ALA A 278 2.93 18.44 13.16
N PHE A 279 3.85 18.77 12.25
CA PHE A 279 3.71 18.49 10.82
C PHE A 279 3.52 16.99 10.57
N ASP A 280 4.31 16.11 11.20
CA ASP A 280 4.19 14.65 11.04
C ASP A 280 2.78 14.15 11.39
N VAL A 281 2.15 14.69 12.44
CA VAL A 281 0.77 14.36 12.81
C VAL A 281 -0.21 14.75 11.70
N ILE A 282 -0.13 16.00 11.22
CA ILE A 282 -0.98 16.49 10.14
C ILE A 282 -0.75 15.67 8.86
N TRP A 283 0.50 15.34 8.57
CA TRP A 283 0.91 14.57 7.40
C TRP A 283 0.42 13.11 7.47
N ALA A 284 0.51 12.48 8.63
CA ALA A 284 -0.02 11.14 8.86
C ALA A 284 -1.55 11.11 8.74
N MET A 285 -2.26 12.10 9.30
CA MET A 285 -3.70 12.24 9.15
C MET A 285 -4.11 12.45 7.69
N THR A 286 -3.39 13.31 6.97
CA THR A 286 -3.62 13.55 5.54
C THR A 286 -3.42 12.26 4.72
N ARG A 287 -2.37 11.49 5.04
CA ARG A 287 -2.14 10.18 4.42
C ARG A 287 -3.27 9.21 4.69
N ALA A 288 -3.69 9.10 5.94
CA ALA A 288 -4.80 8.24 6.33
C ALA A 288 -6.08 8.62 5.57
N TYR A 289 -6.40 9.92 5.52
CA TYR A 289 -7.56 10.43 4.82
C TYR A 289 -7.53 10.10 3.32
N VAL A 290 -6.42 10.40 2.61
CA VAL A 290 -6.34 10.16 1.16
C VAL A 290 -6.38 8.67 0.82
N GLU A 291 -5.65 7.84 1.56
CA GLU A 291 -5.62 6.39 1.30
C GLU A 291 -6.97 5.72 1.60
N LEU A 292 -7.63 6.08 2.70
CA LEU A 292 -8.97 5.57 3.03
C LEU A 292 -10.04 6.10 2.07
N SER A 293 -9.98 7.38 1.68
CA SER A 293 -10.96 7.97 0.77
C SER A 293 -10.99 7.24 -0.56
N ARG A 294 -9.84 6.80 -1.10
CA ARG A 294 -9.78 6.00 -2.33
C ARG A 294 -10.52 4.66 -2.20
N LEU A 295 -10.39 4.00 -1.04
CA LEU A 295 -11.09 2.74 -0.76
C LEU A 295 -12.60 2.95 -0.60
N TYR A 296 -13.01 4.03 0.08
CA TYR A 296 -14.42 4.38 0.23
C TYR A 296 -15.06 4.78 -1.10
N GLU A 297 -14.34 5.53 -1.93
CA GLU A 297 -14.79 5.88 -3.28
C GLU A 297 -14.98 4.62 -4.13
N LEU A 298 -14.02 3.70 -4.10
CA LEU A 298 -14.14 2.39 -4.76
C LEU A 298 -15.35 1.61 -4.23
N ARG A 299 -15.52 1.53 -2.91
CA ARG A 299 -16.69 0.90 -2.30
C ARG A 299 -18.00 1.54 -2.78
N SER A 300 -18.04 2.86 -2.87
CA SER A 300 -19.21 3.61 -3.34
C SER A 300 -19.53 3.29 -4.80
N GLN A 301 -18.52 3.19 -5.66
CA GLN A 301 -18.68 2.80 -7.07
C GLN A 301 -19.29 1.40 -7.20
N TYR A 302 -18.78 0.41 -6.45
CA TYR A 302 -19.35 -0.94 -6.44
C TYR A 302 -20.74 -1.01 -5.79
N THR A 303 -21.03 -0.15 -4.82
CA THR A 303 -22.36 -0.06 -4.22
C THR A 303 -23.38 0.48 -5.23
N ALA A 304 -23.02 1.52 -5.98
CA ALA A 304 -23.87 2.08 -7.04
C ALA A 304 -24.12 1.09 -8.20
N MET A 305 -23.25 0.09 -8.39
CA MET A 305 -23.50 -0.99 -9.35
C MET A 305 -24.61 -1.96 -8.90
N LEU A 306 -24.92 -2.03 -7.60
CA LEU A 306 -26.08 -2.79 -7.10
C LEU A 306 -27.40 -2.12 -7.47
N ASP A 307 -27.44 -0.81 -7.67
CA ASP A 307 -28.69 -0.09 -7.97
C ASP A 307 -29.10 -0.21 -9.46
N LYS A 308 -28.20 -0.70 -10.32
CA LYS A 308 -28.45 -0.91 -11.76
C LYS A 308 -29.03 -2.31 -12.01
N PRO A 309 -29.86 -2.55 -13.04
CA PRO A 309 -30.39 -3.89 -13.32
C PRO A 309 -29.27 -4.93 -13.49
N HIS A 310 -29.41 -6.08 -12.82
CA HIS A 310 -28.41 -7.14 -12.77
C HIS A 310 -29.06 -8.52 -12.60
N THR A 311 -28.30 -9.56 -12.96
CA THR A 311 -28.70 -10.96 -12.69
C THR A 311 -28.40 -11.30 -11.23
N LEU A 312 -29.17 -12.19 -10.59
CA LEU A 312 -28.92 -12.66 -9.20
C LEU A 312 -27.48 -13.15 -8.98
N LYS A 313 -26.86 -13.75 -10.00
CA LYS A 313 -25.44 -14.17 -9.96
C LYS A 313 -24.48 -12.98 -9.85
N GLU A 314 -24.74 -11.91 -10.59
CA GLU A 314 -23.90 -10.70 -10.56
C GLU A 314 -24.06 -9.96 -9.24
N GLU A 315 -25.28 -9.88 -8.71
CA GLU A 315 -25.55 -9.30 -7.38
C GLU A 315 -24.71 -9.99 -6.29
N ARG A 316 -24.70 -11.33 -6.30
CA ARG A 316 -23.91 -12.12 -5.36
C ARG A 316 -22.42 -11.85 -5.50
N GLN A 317 -21.91 -11.76 -6.73
CA GLN A 317 -20.49 -11.45 -6.99
C GLN A 317 -20.11 -10.04 -6.54
N ILE A 318 -20.97 -9.05 -6.76
CA ILE A 318 -20.76 -7.67 -6.30
C ILE A 318 -20.76 -7.64 -4.76
N LYS A 319 -21.70 -8.31 -4.09
CA LYS A 319 -21.73 -8.42 -2.62
C LYS A 319 -20.47 -9.10 -2.06
N GLU A 320 -19.99 -10.15 -2.71
CA GLU A 320 -18.72 -10.79 -2.33
C GLU A 320 -17.51 -9.88 -2.53
N HIS A 321 -17.53 -9.04 -3.57
CA HIS A 321 -16.50 -8.03 -3.81
C HIS A 321 -16.54 -6.88 -2.80
N LEU A 322 -17.72 -6.36 -2.47
CA LEU A 322 -17.92 -5.38 -1.40
C LEU A 322 -17.42 -5.90 -0.05
N LYS A 323 -17.69 -7.18 0.28
CA LYS A 323 -17.17 -7.80 1.50
C LYS A 323 -15.63 -7.88 1.51
N ALA A 324 -14.99 -8.07 0.36
CA ALA A 324 -13.53 -8.04 0.25
C ALA A 324 -12.99 -6.61 0.45
N ILE A 325 -13.65 -5.61 -0.15
CA ILE A 325 -13.33 -4.19 0.04
C ILE A 325 -13.47 -3.80 1.52
N ASP A 326 -14.55 -4.19 2.20
CA ASP A 326 -14.78 -3.87 3.61
C ASP A 326 -13.69 -4.46 4.52
N LYS A 327 -13.24 -5.69 4.24
CA LYS A 327 -12.10 -6.29 4.95
C LYS A 327 -10.80 -5.52 4.72
N GLN A 328 -10.56 -5.06 3.48
CA GLN A 328 -9.38 -4.25 3.17
C GLN A 328 -9.47 -2.89 3.87
N ILE A 329 -10.64 -2.25 3.91
CA ILE A 329 -10.87 -1.00 4.64
C ILE A 329 -10.55 -1.17 6.12
N ALA A 330 -11.06 -2.22 6.77
CA ALA A 330 -10.79 -2.47 8.19
C ALA A 330 -9.29 -2.65 8.48
N LEU A 331 -8.57 -3.35 7.59
CA LEU A 331 -7.12 -3.52 7.71
C LEU A 331 -6.35 -2.21 7.51
N GLU A 332 -6.74 -1.41 6.51
CA GLU A 332 -6.09 -0.13 6.24
C GLU A 332 -6.40 0.91 7.33
N GLN A 333 -7.62 0.91 7.88
CA GLN A 333 -7.98 1.68 9.07
C GLN A 333 -7.11 1.33 10.26
N PHE A 334 -6.88 0.03 10.52
CA PHE A 334 -5.99 -0.41 11.59
C PHE A 334 -4.55 0.06 11.32
N ARG A 335 -3.99 -0.21 10.13
CA ARG A 335 -2.61 0.17 9.78
C ARG A 335 -2.38 1.68 9.85
N LEU A 336 -3.24 2.46 9.20
CA LEU A 336 -3.12 3.92 9.13
C LEU A 336 -3.47 4.57 10.47
N GLY A 337 -4.50 4.07 11.15
CA GLY A 337 -4.90 4.52 12.48
C GLY A 337 -3.80 4.30 13.52
N SER A 338 -3.18 3.12 13.53
CA SER A 338 -2.01 2.82 14.38
C SER A 338 -0.84 3.75 14.09
N HIS A 339 -0.58 4.08 12.82
CA HIS A 339 0.47 5.03 12.45
C HIS A 339 0.16 6.44 12.95
N VAL A 340 -1.08 6.94 12.74
CA VAL A 340 -1.53 8.24 13.25
C VAL A 340 -1.41 8.30 14.77
N ALA A 341 -1.93 7.29 15.49
CA ALA A 341 -1.84 7.22 16.95
C ALA A 341 -0.38 7.27 17.42
N THR A 342 0.51 6.50 16.77
CA THR A 342 1.96 6.50 17.06
C THR A 342 2.55 7.90 16.90
N THR A 343 2.26 8.60 15.80
CA THR A 343 2.76 9.97 15.57
C THR A 343 2.21 10.98 16.58
N VAL A 344 0.94 10.85 16.98
CA VAL A 344 0.33 11.69 18.02
C VAL A 344 1.00 11.49 19.37
N PHE A 345 1.22 10.24 19.80
CA PHE A 345 1.92 9.96 21.06
C PHE A 345 3.37 10.43 21.04
N ILE A 346 4.05 10.36 19.89
CA ILE A 346 5.39 10.96 19.73
C ILE A 346 5.32 12.47 19.93
N PHE A 347 4.38 13.15 19.28
CA PHE A 347 4.20 14.59 19.44
C PHE A 347 3.88 14.98 20.89
N LEU A 348 2.98 14.24 21.56
CA LEU A 348 2.68 14.46 22.98
C LEU A 348 3.90 14.26 23.88
N GLY A 349 4.69 13.19 23.65
CA GLY A 349 5.95 12.97 24.36
C GLY A 349 6.95 14.10 24.16
N MET A 350 7.00 14.67 22.95
CA MET A 350 7.83 15.85 22.65
C MET A 350 7.31 17.13 23.32
N CYS A 351 6.00 17.34 23.43
CA CYS A 351 5.43 18.47 24.17
C CYS A 351 5.84 18.46 25.65
N MET A 352 5.98 17.28 26.26
CA MET A 352 6.44 17.16 27.65
C MET A 352 7.92 17.57 27.83
N ALA A 353 8.68 17.66 26.76
CA ALA A 353 10.06 18.13 26.75
C ALA A 353 10.20 19.65 26.51
N LEU A 354 9.08 20.41 26.48
CA LEU A 354 9.11 21.86 26.32
C LEU A 354 9.98 22.53 27.40
N PRO A 355 10.78 23.56 27.05
CA PRO A 355 11.63 24.26 28.01
C PRO A 355 10.88 24.83 29.23
N VAL A 356 9.59 25.17 29.10
CA VAL A 356 8.75 25.63 30.23
C VAL A 356 8.63 24.57 31.33
N PHE A 357 8.73 23.28 30.99
CA PHE A 357 8.70 22.17 31.93
C PHE A 357 10.08 21.78 32.47
N ALA A 358 11.16 22.44 32.03
CA ALA A 358 12.52 22.13 32.48
C ALA A 358 12.75 22.40 33.99
N VAL A 359 11.86 23.17 34.63
CA VAL A 359 11.87 23.39 36.09
C VAL A 359 11.65 22.09 36.86
N ASN A 360 10.92 21.13 36.28
CA ASN A 360 10.71 19.81 36.87
C ASN A 360 11.20 18.71 35.90
N PRO A 361 12.37 18.10 36.13
CA PRO A 361 12.95 17.13 35.21
C PRO A 361 12.13 15.85 35.05
N ILE A 362 11.16 15.60 35.94
CA ILE A 362 10.27 14.43 35.88
C ILE A 362 9.38 14.48 34.63
N LEU A 363 8.88 15.65 34.24
CA LEU A 363 7.98 15.78 33.08
C LEU A 363 8.68 15.44 31.76
N PRO A 364 9.84 16.04 31.42
CA PRO A 364 10.62 15.62 30.26
C PRO A 364 11.00 14.13 30.31
N PHE A 365 11.35 13.60 31.49
CA PHE A 365 11.71 12.19 31.65
C PHE A 365 10.53 11.25 31.30
N ILE A 366 9.32 11.54 31.79
CA ILE A 366 8.10 10.81 31.39
C ILE A 366 7.90 10.90 29.88
N GLY A 367 8.07 12.08 29.29
CA GLY A 367 8.01 12.27 27.84
C GLY A 367 8.96 11.35 27.08
N ALA A 368 10.22 11.22 27.54
CA ALA A 368 11.19 10.32 26.93
C ALA A 368 10.86 8.83 27.11
N LEU A 369 10.31 8.44 28.26
CA LEU A 369 9.80 7.08 28.46
C LEU A 369 8.65 6.76 27.49
N ILE A 370 7.71 7.70 27.30
CA ILE A 370 6.65 7.57 26.29
C ILE A 370 7.25 7.33 24.90
N LEU A 371 8.28 8.09 24.50
CA LEU A 371 8.92 7.92 23.20
C LEU A 371 9.53 6.53 23.01
N VAL A 372 10.20 6.00 24.04
CA VAL A 372 10.78 4.64 24.03
C VAL A 372 9.67 3.59 23.96
N THR A 373 8.65 3.69 24.80
CA THR A 373 7.50 2.76 24.80
C THR A 373 6.80 2.76 23.45
N VAL A 374 6.52 3.93 22.87
CA VAL A 374 5.90 4.05 21.54
C VAL A 374 6.80 3.43 20.46
N CYS A 375 8.13 3.52 20.60
CA CYS A 375 9.06 2.84 19.68
C CYS A 375 8.92 1.32 19.74
N LEU A 376 8.83 0.75 20.95
CA LEU A 376 8.65 -0.69 21.16
C LEU A 376 7.28 -1.17 20.66
N VAL A 377 6.23 -0.40 20.96
CA VAL A 377 4.87 -0.68 20.45
C VAL A 377 4.86 -0.64 18.92
N ASN A 378 5.51 0.35 18.30
CA ASN A 378 5.59 0.42 16.84
C ASN A 378 6.37 -0.76 16.22
N PHE A 379 7.37 -1.31 16.92
CA PHE A 379 8.07 -2.51 16.50
C PHE A 379 7.12 -3.72 16.44
N ALA A 380 6.38 -3.95 17.52
CA ALA A 380 5.39 -5.03 17.59
C ALA A 380 4.22 -4.83 16.59
N LEU A 381 3.73 -3.60 16.44
CA LEU A 381 2.66 -3.29 15.48
C LEU A 381 3.10 -3.52 14.03
N THR A 382 4.37 -3.25 13.70
CA THR A 382 4.89 -3.48 12.34
C THR A 382 4.85 -4.97 11.99
N GLU A 383 5.23 -5.83 12.94
CA GLU A 383 5.15 -7.28 12.79
C GLU A 383 3.69 -7.78 12.70
N GLU A 384 2.81 -7.29 13.57
CA GLU A 384 1.40 -7.67 13.56
C GLU A 384 0.69 -7.24 12.26
N VAL A 385 0.97 -6.03 11.75
CA VAL A 385 0.47 -5.57 10.45
C VAL A 385 1.00 -6.45 9.33
N ALA A 386 2.28 -6.85 9.37
CA ALA A 386 2.86 -7.74 8.36
C ALA A 386 2.17 -9.13 8.39
N ASN A 387 1.82 -9.63 9.58
CA ASN A 387 1.13 -10.90 9.76
C ASN A 387 -0.34 -10.85 9.30
N ARG A 388 -1.05 -9.74 9.55
CA ARG A 388 -2.44 -9.55 9.13
C ARG A 388 -2.59 -9.19 7.65
N ARG A 389 -1.54 -8.68 7.01
CA ARG A 389 -1.60 -8.27 5.60
C ARG A 389 -2.04 -9.45 4.73
N PRO A 390 -3.12 -9.33 3.95
CA PRO A 390 -3.52 -10.38 3.05
C PRO A 390 -2.39 -10.59 2.05
N ARG A 391 -1.91 -11.83 1.89
CA ARG A 391 -0.95 -12.11 0.81
C ARG A 391 -1.71 -12.18 -0.49
N ASP A 392 -1.27 -11.39 -1.47
CA ASP A 392 -1.91 -11.31 -2.77
C ASP A 392 -1.31 -12.30 -3.78
N THR A 393 -0.30 -13.06 -3.36
CA THR A 393 0.37 -14.06 -4.19
C THR A 393 -0.33 -15.41 -4.10
N LEU A 394 -0.77 -15.92 -5.24
CA LEU A 394 -1.22 -17.29 -5.39
C LEU A 394 -0.03 -18.25 -5.30
N ASP A 395 -0.15 -19.28 -4.48
CA ASP A 395 0.81 -20.38 -4.47
C ASP A 395 0.51 -21.30 -5.66
N ARG A 396 1.48 -21.41 -6.57
CA ARG A 396 1.39 -22.21 -7.79
C ARG A 396 1.02 -23.67 -7.48
N SER A 397 1.64 -24.24 -6.44
CA SER A 397 1.45 -25.66 -6.08
C SER A 397 0.02 -25.93 -5.57
N SER A 398 -0.47 -25.07 -4.68
CA SER A 398 -1.83 -25.11 -4.14
C SER A 398 -2.89 -24.88 -5.22
N ALA A 399 -2.66 -23.92 -6.14
CA ALA A 399 -3.63 -23.63 -7.19
C ALA A 399 -3.74 -24.76 -8.23
N LEU A 400 -2.61 -25.33 -8.67
CA LEU A 400 -2.59 -26.41 -9.65
C LEU A 400 -3.14 -27.73 -9.08
N SER A 401 -2.84 -28.06 -7.83
CA SER A 401 -3.36 -29.29 -7.19
C SER A 401 -4.90 -29.34 -7.12
N ARG A 402 -5.57 -28.18 -6.99
CA ARG A 402 -7.04 -28.12 -6.98
C ARG A 402 -7.69 -28.13 -8.36
N LEU A 403 -6.94 -27.81 -9.41
CA LEU A 403 -7.44 -27.83 -10.79
C LEU A 403 -7.09 -29.11 -11.55
N GLY A 404 -5.99 -29.75 -11.19
CA GLY A 404 -5.47 -30.94 -11.86
C GLY A 404 -6.37 -32.18 -11.72
N LEU A 405 -5.99 -33.24 -12.44
CA LEU A 405 -6.72 -34.52 -12.55
C LEU A 405 -7.12 -35.18 -11.21
N PHE A 406 -6.44 -34.85 -10.11
CA PHE A 406 -6.70 -35.37 -8.76
C PHE A 406 -7.66 -34.51 -7.93
N SER A 407 -8.24 -33.46 -8.51
CA SER A 407 -9.30 -32.67 -7.88
C SER A 407 -10.56 -33.52 -7.69
N THR A 408 -11.13 -33.50 -6.48
CA THR A 408 -12.40 -34.18 -6.17
C THR A 408 -13.50 -33.69 -7.12
N LYS A 409 -13.89 -34.54 -8.09
CA LYS A 409 -14.91 -34.21 -9.09
C LYS A 409 -16.27 -34.02 -8.40
N ALA A 410 -16.99 -32.98 -8.80
CA ALA A 410 -18.36 -32.75 -8.35
C ALA A 410 -19.29 -33.87 -8.85
N PRO A 411 -20.25 -34.36 -8.05
CA PRO A 411 -21.37 -35.12 -8.57
C PRO A 411 -22.26 -34.21 -9.44
N PRO A 412 -22.91 -34.76 -10.48
CA PRO A 412 -23.73 -33.98 -11.40
C PRO A 412 -24.90 -33.31 -10.63
N THR A 413 -25.05 -32.00 -10.82
CA THR A 413 -26.24 -31.26 -10.38
C THR A 413 -27.42 -31.69 -11.25
N VAL A 414 -28.42 -32.31 -10.62
CA VAL A 414 -29.74 -32.51 -11.21
C VAL A 414 -30.42 -31.14 -11.19
N ASP A 415 -30.68 -30.58 -12.37
CA ASP A 415 -31.57 -29.43 -12.52
C ASP A 415 -32.98 -29.87 -12.11
N LEU A 416 -33.43 -29.44 -10.94
CA LEU A 416 -34.83 -29.52 -10.56
C LEU A 416 -35.50 -28.20 -10.94
N ASP A 417 -36.11 -28.23 -12.11
CA ASP A 417 -37.11 -27.27 -12.55
C ASP A 417 -38.35 -27.33 -11.65
N VAL A 418 -38.82 -26.14 -11.26
CA VAL A 418 -40.20 -25.75 -10.95
C VAL A 418 -40.98 -26.55 -9.89
N THR A 419 -41.27 -25.87 -8.77
CA THR A 419 -42.60 -25.95 -8.13
C THR A 419 -43.08 -24.54 -7.76
N PRO A 420 -44.38 -24.21 -7.95
CA PRO A 420 -44.92 -22.87 -7.82
C PRO A 420 -45.30 -22.50 -6.38
N GLU A 421 -45.46 -21.19 -6.18
CA GLU A 421 -45.93 -20.49 -4.98
C GLU A 421 -47.22 -21.10 -4.38
N HIS A 422 -47.27 -21.18 -3.04
CA HIS A 422 -48.42 -20.72 -2.25
C HIS A 422 -48.07 -20.62 -0.75
N ASP A 423 -48.14 -19.38 -0.28
CA ASP A 423 -48.78 -18.83 0.93
C ASP A 423 -48.50 -19.32 2.36
N GLU A 424 -48.60 -18.31 3.23
CA GLU A 424 -48.73 -18.30 4.71
C GLU A 424 -47.39 -18.38 5.48
N GLU A 425 -47.08 -17.53 6.45
CA GLU A 425 -47.83 -16.50 7.17
C GLU A 425 -46.85 -15.64 8.01
N ASP A 426 -47.34 -14.48 8.45
CA ASP A 426 -46.72 -13.48 9.30
C ASP A 426 -45.95 -13.99 10.53
N MET A 427 -44.84 -13.32 10.88
CA MET A 427 -44.67 -12.80 12.24
C MET A 427 -43.70 -11.62 12.31
N ASP A 428 -44.20 -10.57 12.94
CA ASP A 428 -43.62 -9.25 13.22
C ASP A 428 -42.25 -9.28 13.94
N PRO A 429 -41.49 -8.18 13.89
CA PRO A 429 -40.22 -8.00 14.56
C PRO A 429 -40.43 -7.46 15.97
N ASP A 430 -39.83 -8.08 16.98
CA ASP A 430 -39.46 -7.31 18.17
C ASP A 430 -38.39 -7.96 19.08
N MET A 431 -37.60 -7.05 19.65
CA MET A 431 -36.78 -7.15 20.85
C MET A 431 -35.48 -7.98 20.86
N ALA A 432 -34.37 -7.22 20.94
CA ALA A 432 -33.43 -7.15 22.07
C ALA A 432 -31.98 -7.05 21.53
N LEU A 433 -31.31 -5.90 21.56
CA LEU A 433 -30.60 -5.33 22.72
C LEU A 433 -29.71 -6.34 23.47
N CYS A 434 -28.47 -5.92 23.76
CA CYS A 434 -27.43 -6.57 24.59
C CYS A 434 -26.61 -7.67 23.86
N CYS A 435 -25.28 -7.63 23.76
CA CYS A 435 -24.27 -7.20 24.74
C CYS A 435 -22.90 -6.91 24.07
N ILE A 436 -22.27 -5.80 24.51
CA ILE A 436 -20.84 -5.50 24.75
C ILE A 436 -19.84 -5.67 23.62
#